data_AF-A0A0F9HN10-F1
#
_entry.id   AF-A0A0F9HN10-F1
#
_cell.length_a   1.000
_cell.length_b   1.000
_cell.length_c   1.000
_cell.angle_alpha   90.00
_cell.angle_beta   90.00
_cell.angle_gamma   90.00
#
_symmetry.space_group_name_H-M   'P 1'
#
loop_
_entity.id
_entity.type
_entity.pdbx_description
1 polymer ?
#
loop_
_entity_poly.entity_id
_entity_poly.type
_entity_poly.pdbx_seq_one_letter_code
_entity_poly.pdbx_strand_id
1 'polypeptide(L)' 'MNGERRKKLETAWSILEGAAEYEQDALDNLPESIQDSDAASSMQDNVDEIYEAAELIRNAIDR' A
#
# COMPACT_ATOMS: atom_id res chain seq x y z
N MET A 1 -4.13 23.30 4.51
CA MET A 1 -5.28 22.40 4.31
C MET A 1 -6.39 22.64 5.34
N ASN A 2 -7.69 22.52 5.00
CA ASN A 2 -8.79 22.54 5.99
C ASN A 2 -8.77 21.23 6.82
N GLY A 3 -9.03 21.32 8.13
CA GLY A 3 -8.94 20.20 9.07
C GLY A 3 -9.78 18.97 8.72
N GLU A 4 -10.96 19.14 8.11
CA GLU A 4 -11.78 17.99 7.68
C GLU A 4 -11.16 17.24 6.50
N ARG A 5 -10.55 17.98 5.55
CA ARG A 5 -9.84 17.39 4.42
C ARG A 5 -8.59 16.64 4.89
N ARG A 6 -7.85 17.21 5.85
CA ARG A 6 -6.69 16.55 6.43
C ARG A 6 -7.05 15.21 7.07
N LYS A 7 -8.09 15.16 7.91
CA LYS A 7 -8.56 13.92 8.53
C LYS A 7 -8.94 12.83 7.52
N LYS A 8 -9.60 13.22 6.42
CA LYS A 8 -9.97 12.30 5.35
C LYS A 8 -8.74 11.70 4.66
N LEU A 9 -7.72 12.53 4.40
CA LEU A 9 -6.46 12.07 3.81
C LEU A 9 -5.66 11.20 4.79
N GLU A 10 -5.59 11.55 6.08
CA GLU A 10 -4.95 10.72 7.12
C GLU A 10 -5.59 9.34 7.23
N THR A 11 -6.93 9.29 7.14
CA THR A 11 -7.67 8.02 7.13
C THR A 11 -7.37 7.20 5.88
N ALA A 12 -7.38 7.83 4.70
CA ALA A 12 -7.07 7.16 3.45
C ALA A 12 -5.63 6.62 3.42
N TRP A 13 -4.67 7.41 3.92
CA TRP A 13 -3.27 7.00 4.07
C TRP A 13 -3.15 5.77 4.96
N SER A 14 -3.77 5.77 6.15
CA SER A 14 -3.72 4.64 7.08
C SER A 14 -4.38 3.37 6.50
N ILE A 15 -5.44 3.51 5.70
CA ILE A 15 -6.08 2.37 5.02
C ILE A 15 -5.13 1.77 3.97
N LEU A 16 -4.46 2.61 3.18
CA LEU A 16 -3.53 2.14 2.15
C LEU A 16 -2.29 1.48 2.77
N GLU A 17 -1.72 2.08 3.81
CA GLU A 17 -0.57 1.51 4.53
C GLU A 17 -0.90 0.11 5.09
N GLY A 18 -2.05 -0.04 5.75
CA GLY A 18 -2.49 -1.34 6.25
C GLY A 18 -2.83 -2.35 5.14
N ALA A 19 -3.32 -1.89 3.99
CA ALA A 19 -3.57 -2.77 2.84
C ALA A 19 -2.26 -3.26 2.21
N ALA A 20 -1.26 -2.40 2.07
CA ALA A 20 0.06 -2.76 1.56
C ALA A 20 0.78 -3.74 2.49
N GLU A 21 0.73 -3.50 3.81
CA GLU A 21 1.30 -4.43 4.80
C GLU A 21 0.63 -5.81 4.72
N TYR A 22 -0.70 -5.87 4.61
CA TYR A 22 -1.42 -7.13 4.48
C TYR A 22 -1.05 -7.90 3.21
N GLU A 23 -0.92 -7.19 2.09
CA GLU A 23 -0.57 -7.81 0.81
C GLU A 23 0.91 -8.27 0.79
N GLN A 24 1.82 -7.49 1.39
CA GLN A 24 3.22 -7.89 1.58
C GLN A 24 3.32 -9.13 2.49
N ASP A 25 2.57 -9.18 3.59
CA ASP A 25 2.50 -10.36 4.45
C ASP A 25 1.99 -11.58 3.68
N ALA A 26 0.99 -11.41 2.80
CA ALA A 26 0.49 -12.49 1.96
C ALA A 26 1.53 -12.97 0.95
N LEU A 27 2.28 -12.05 0.35
CA LEU A 27 3.37 -12.33 -0.58
C LEU A 27 4.53 -13.09 0.09
N ASP A 28 4.96 -12.62 1.26
CA ASP A 28 6.04 -13.22 2.05
C ASP A 28 5.70 -14.65 2.49
N ASN A 29 4.41 -14.94 2.68
CA ASN A 29 3.91 -16.27 3.05
C ASN A 29 3.56 -17.17 1.85
N LEU A 30 3.81 -16.73 0.61
CA LEU A 30 3.58 -17.60 -0.55
C LEU A 30 4.51 -18.83 -0.49
N PRO A 31 4.00 -20.03 -0.87
CA PRO A 31 4.84 -21.20 -1.06
C PRO A 31 5.98 -20.94 -2.06
N GLU A 32 7.19 -21.44 -1.77
CA GLU A 32 8.36 -21.31 -2.64
C GLU A 32 8.08 -21.73 -4.10
N SER A 33 7.22 -22.73 -4.31
CA SER A 33 6.84 -23.21 -5.64
C SER A 33 6.15 -22.16 -6.52
N ILE A 34 5.64 -21.07 -5.93
CA ILE A 34 4.97 -19.99 -6.65
C ILE A 34 5.60 -18.61 -6.42
N GLN A 35 6.68 -18.50 -5.64
CA GLN A 35 7.35 -17.23 -5.38
C GLN A 35 7.96 -16.61 -6.66
N ASP A 36 8.42 -17.42 -7.61
CA ASP A 36 8.93 -16.96 -8.92
C ASP A 36 7.85 -16.90 -10.01
N SER A 37 6.57 -16.96 -9.63
CA SER A 37 5.47 -16.93 -10.59
C SER A 37 5.07 -15.51 -11.00
N ASP A 38 4.43 -15.40 -12.16
CA ASP A 38 3.80 -14.15 -12.61
C ASP A 38 2.78 -13.61 -11.59
N ALA A 39 2.14 -14.51 -10.82
CA ALA A 39 1.21 -14.13 -9.77
C ALA A 39 1.92 -13.46 -8.59
N ALA A 40 3.04 -13.99 -8.13
CA ALA A 40 3.85 -13.37 -7.08
C ALA A 40 4.44 -12.03 -7.54
N SER A 41 4.88 -11.94 -8.79
CA SER A 41 5.34 -10.68 -9.39
C SER A 41 4.22 -9.63 -9.43
N SER A 42 3.02 -10.03 -9.86
CA SER A 42 1.85 -9.12 -9.88
C SER A 42 1.43 -8.67 -8.47
N MET A 43 1.58 -9.53 -7.46
CA MET A 43 1.33 -9.16 -6.06
C MET A 43 2.36 -8.13 -5.58
N GLN A 44 3.64 -8.30 -5.90
CA GLN A 44 4.67 -7.30 -5.59
C GLN A 44 4.36 -5.96 -6.27
N ASP A 45 4.00 -5.97 -7.56
CA ASP A 45 3.63 -4.76 -8.29
C ASP A 45 2.45 -4.04 -7.60
N ASN A 46 1.43 -4.78 -7.15
CA ASN A 46 0.31 -4.20 -6.41
C ASN A 46 0.74 -3.59 -5.07
N VAL A 47 1.62 -4.26 -4.32
CA VAL A 47 2.16 -3.73 -3.06
C VAL A 47 2.88 -2.40 -3.31
N ASP A 48 3.74 -2.36 -4.33
CA ASP A 48 4.50 -1.18 -4.70
C ASP A 48 3.57 -0.01 -5.09
N GLU A 49 2.53 -0.27 -5.90
CA GLU A 49 1.53 0.73 -6.29
C GLU A 49 0.74 1.28 -5.08
N ILE A 50 0.38 0.43 -4.12
CA ILE A 50 -0.34 0.86 -2.91
C ILE A 50 0.57 1.73 -2.03
N TYR A 51 1.84 1.36 -1.87
CA TYR A 51 2.81 2.18 -1.13
C TYR A 51 3.06 3.53 -1.82
N GLU A 52 3.17 3.56 -3.14
CA GLU A 52 3.29 4.82 -3.90
C GLU A 52 2.06 5.71 -3.67
N ALA A 53 0.85 5.13 -3.75
CA ALA A 53 -0.37 5.86 -3.47
C ALA A 53 -0.43 6.42 -2.04
N ALA A 54 0.01 5.63 -1.04
CA ALA A 54 0.12 6.08 0.34
C ALA A 54 1.11 7.25 0.47
N GLU A 55 2.26 7.18 -0.19
CA GLU A 55 3.27 8.25 -0.18
C GLU A 55 2.73 9.54 -0.81
N LEU A 56 1.99 9.45 -1.91
CA LEU A 56 1.35 10.61 -2.54
C LEU A 56 0.34 11.29 -1.60
N ILE A 57 -0.46 10.50 -0.86
CA ILE A 57 -1.39 11.04 0.14
C ILE A 57 -0.62 11.68 1.30
N ARG A 58 0.45 11.03 1.79
CA ARG A 58 1.31 11.57 2.85
C ARG A 58 1.90 12.93 2.45
N ASN A 59 2.47 12.99 1.27
CA ASN A 59 3.00 14.22 0.67
C ASN A 59 1.93 15.30 0.53
N ALA A 60 0.67 14.94 0.27
CA ALA A 60 -0.43 15.91 0.22
C ALA A 60 -0.79 16.45 1.61
N ILE A 61 -0.73 15.63 2.67
CA ILE A 61 -1.02 16.02 4.07
C ILE A 61 0.02 17.01 4.60
N ASP A 62 1.29 16.76 4.28
CA ASP A 62 2.45 17.52 4.76
C ASP A 62 2.63 18.89 4.05
N ARG A 63 1.86 19.15 2.98
CA ARG A 63 1.76 20.45 2.28
C ARG A 63 0.68 21.38 2.85
#